data_AF-A0A4P8WGW5-F1
#
_entry.id   AF-A0A4P8WGW5-F1
#
_cell.length_a   1.000
_cell.length_b   1.000
_cell.length_c   1.000
_cell.angle_alpha   90.00
_cell.angle_beta   90.00
_cell.angle_gamma   90.00
#
_symmetry.space_group_name_H-M   'P 1'
#
loop_
_entity.id
_entity.type
_entity.pdbx_description
1 polymer ?
#
loop_
_entity_poly.entity_id
_entity_poly.type
_entity_poly.pdbx_seq_one_letter_code
_entity_poly.pdbx_strand_id
1 'polypeptide(L)'
;MADIDTDTDTEPDLGTATIVYETPGETDERATVDNDRIAYFQDHWLFAYGTDENGNDVVRRVPKERVHYVERSVDEIEETFESGLEKAKGKLEELRD
;
A
#
# COMPACT_ATOMS: atom_id res chain seq x y z
N MET A 1 -18.76 -12.91 -35.40
CA MET A 1 -19.19 -12.16 -34.21
C MET A 1 -18.36 -12.73 -33.09
N ALA A 2 -17.27 -12.04 -32.74
CA ALA A 2 -16.42 -12.46 -31.63
C ALA A 2 -17.16 -12.07 -30.35
N ASP A 3 -17.43 -13.07 -29.52
CA ASP A 3 -17.96 -12.89 -28.18
C ASP A 3 -16.84 -12.22 -27.38
N ILE A 4 -16.94 -10.90 -27.17
CA ILE A 4 -16.11 -10.20 -26.21
C ILE A 4 -16.75 -10.53 -24.87
N ASP A 5 -16.21 -11.55 -24.22
CA ASP A 5 -16.48 -11.84 -22.82
C ASP A 5 -16.08 -10.57 -22.05
N THR A 6 -17.08 -9.73 -21.77
CA THR A 6 -16.90 -8.53 -20.97
C THR A 6 -17.07 -9.01 -19.55
N ASP A 7 -15.99 -9.59 -19.03
CA ASP A 7 -15.87 -9.98 -17.63
C ASP A 7 -16.33 -8.81 -16.75
N THR A 8 -17.44 -9.09 -16.08
CA THR A 8 -18.11 -8.39 -15.00
C THR A 8 -17.20 -7.45 -14.19
N ASP A 9 -17.56 -6.15 -14.15
CA ASP A 9 -17.43 -5.13 -13.09
C ASP A 9 -16.70 -5.53 -11.77
N THR A 10 -15.50 -6.08 -11.85
CA THR A 10 -14.69 -6.45 -10.68
C THR A 10 -13.59 -5.42 -10.60
N GLU A 11 -13.58 -4.64 -9.54
CA GLU A 11 -12.49 -3.72 -9.22
C GLU A 11 -11.17 -4.48 -9.38
N PRO A 12 -10.18 -3.93 -10.11
CA PRO A 12 -8.93 -4.64 -10.34
C PRO A 12 -8.33 -5.02 -9.00
N ASP A 13 -7.98 -6.30 -8.81
CA ASP A 13 -7.38 -6.79 -7.57
C ASP A 13 -5.98 -6.19 -7.45
N LEU A 14 -5.87 -5.04 -6.77
CA LEU A 14 -4.62 -4.28 -6.67
C LEU A 14 -3.65 -4.89 -5.66
N GLY A 15 -4.00 -6.02 -5.03
CA GLY A 15 -3.27 -6.62 -3.92
C GLY A 15 -3.54 -5.92 -2.58
N THR A 16 -2.72 -6.25 -1.58
CA THR A 16 -2.91 -5.79 -0.19
C THR A 16 -1.73 -4.97 0.32
N ALA A 17 -1.99 -4.13 1.31
CA ALA A 17 -1.00 -3.39 2.07
C ALA A 17 -1.07 -3.78 3.55
N THR A 18 0.08 -3.95 4.17
CA THR A 18 0.24 -4.03 5.62
C THR A 18 0.93 -2.77 6.12
N ILE A 19 0.32 -2.06 7.07
CA ILE A 19 0.91 -0.93 7.78
C ILE A 19 1.13 -1.28 9.25
N VAL A 20 2.31 -0.94 9.78
CA VAL A 20 2.65 -1.08 11.21
C VAL A 20 2.95 0.30 11.79
N TYR A 21 2.29 0.64 12.89
CA TYR A 21 2.29 2.00 13.44
C TYR A 21 2.07 2.06 14.95
N GLU A 22 2.55 3.14 15.56
CA GLU A 22 2.44 3.40 16.99
C GLU A 22 1.09 4.04 17.34
N THR A 23 0.43 3.51 18.37
CA THR A 23 -0.75 4.10 19.00
C THR A 23 -0.39 4.71 20.36
N PRO A 24 -1.08 5.79 20.77
CA PRO A 24 -0.74 6.48 22.01
C PRO A 24 -1.01 5.60 23.23
N GLY A 25 0.06 5.12 23.87
CA GLY A 25 0.01 4.37 25.13
C GLY A 25 -0.08 2.85 25.00
N GLU A 26 0.03 2.31 23.78
CA GLU A 26 -0.06 0.88 23.50
C GLU A 26 1.16 0.39 22.70
N THR A 27 1.24 -0.93 22.50
CA THR A 27 2.22 -1.57 21.61
C THR A 27 1.86 -1.33 20.15
N ASP A 28 2.84 -1.42 19.26
CA ASP A 28 2.67 -1.24 17.81
C ASP A 28 1.45 -2.02 17.27
N GLU A 29 0.59 -1.32 16.54
CA GLU A 29 -0.55 -1.91 15.84
C GLU A 29 -0.19 -2.29 14.41
N ARG A 30 -0.82 -3.34 13.89
CA ARG A 30 -0.71 -3.79 12.50
C ARG A 30 -2.10 -3.79 11.86
N ALA A 31 -2.23 -3.17 10.69
CA ALA A 31 -3.44 -3.26 9.87
C ALA A 31 -3.10 -3.77 8.47
N THR A 32 -3.95 -4.64 7.94
CA THR A 32 -3.86 -5.15 6.57
C THR A 32 -5.14 -4.77 5.82
N VAL A 33 -4.98 -4.13 4.67
CA VAL A 33 -6.06 -3.52 3.88
C VAL A 33 -5.77 -3.70 2.39
N ASP A 34 -6.77 -3.54 1.53
CA ASP A 34 -6.58 -3.51 0.07
C ASP A 34 -5.74 -2.28 -0.33
N ASN A 35 -4.96 -2.39 -1.41
CA ASN A 35 -4.09 -1.29 -1.84
C ASN A 35 -4.85 0.00 -2.20
N ASP A 36 -6.09 -0.09 -2.69
CA ASP A 36 -6.95 1.08 -2.95
C ASP A 36 -7.43 1.75 -1.65
N ARG A 37 -7.46 1.00 -0.54
CA ARG A 37 -7.93 1.46 0.77
C ARG A 37 -6.83 2.05 1.65
N ILE A 38 -5.64 2.29 1.10
CA ILE A 38 -4.53 2.96 1.79
C ILE A 38 -3.84 4.01 0.93
N ALA A 39 -3.68 5.22 1.49
CA ALA A 39 -3.04 6.33 0.82
C ALA A 39 -2.08 7.08 1.73
N TYR A 40 -1.12 7.77 1.12
CA TYR A 40 -0.25 8.73 1.79
C TYR A 40 -0.60 10.14 1.34
N PHE A 41 -0.94 11.02 2.28
CA PHE A 41 -1.34 12.40 2.00
C PHE A 41 -1.04 13.33 3.18
N GLN A 42 -0.55 14.54 2.88
CA GLN A 42 -0.16 15.56 3.87
C GLN A 42 0.68 15.02 5.03
N ASP A 43 1.75 14.27 4.74
CA ASP A 43 2.61 13.63 5.75
C ASP A 43 1.91 12.62 6.68
N HIS A 44 0.77 12.09 6.25
CA HIS A 44 0.02 11.07 6.98
C HIS A 44 -0.33 9.89 6.09
N TRP A 45 -0.39 8.72 6.71
CA TRP A 45 -1.03 7.54 6.16
C TRP A 45 -2.52 7.56 6.49
N LEU A 46 -3.34 7.23 5.52
CA LEU A 46 -4.78 7.08 5.64
C LEU A 46 -5.13 5.66 5.23
N PHE A 47 -5.88 4.94 6.06
CA PHE A 47 -6.36 3.61 5.71
C PHE A 47 -7.70 3.30 6.39
N ALA A 48 -8.56 2.55 5.69
CA ALA A 48 -9.80 2.03 6.28
C ALA A 48 -9.48 0.86 7.21
N TYR A 49 -9.95 0.90 8.46
CA TYR A 49 -9.64 -0.16 9.46
C TYR A 49 -10.88 -0.85 10.02
N GLY A 50 -12.05 -0.55 9.48
CA GLY A 50 -13.31 -1.13 9.90
C GLY A 50 -14.49 -0.38 9.32
N THR A 51 -15.67 -0.77 9.77
CA THR A 51 -16.95 -0.22 9.30
C THR A 51 -17.78 0.19 10.50
N ASP A 52 -18.46 1.34 10.41
CA ASP A 52 -19.35 1.84 11.45
C ASP A 52 -20.71 1.12 11.43
N GLU A 53 -21.58 1.37 12.43
CA GLU A 53 -22.92 0.79 12.56
C GLU A 53 -23.81 1.01 11.32
N ASN A 54 -23.52 2.08 10.57
CA ASN A 54 -24.22 2.44 9.35
C ASN A 54 -23.62 1.84 8.06
N GLY A 55 -22.58 1.00 8.15
CA GLY A 55 -21.94 0.41 6.97
C GLY A 55 -20.93 1.32 6.26
N ASN A 56 -20.54 2.45 6.86
CA ASN A 56 -19.54 3.36 6.29
C ASN A 56 -18.12 2.96 6.72
N ASP A 57 -17.14 3.06 5.81
CA ASP A 57 -15.73 2.84 6.15
C ASP A 57 -15.22 3.87 7.17
N VAL A 58 -14.52 3.37 8.19
CA VAL A 58 -13.87 4.20 9.19
C VAL A 58 -12.40 4.34 8.81
N VAL A 59 -11.97 5.58 8.51
CA VAL A 59 -10.61 5.89 8.08
C VAL A 59 -9.77 6.34 9.28
N ARG A 60 -8.60 5.72 9.44
CA ARG A 60 -7.58 6.13 10.40
C ARG A 60 -6.52 6.99 9.71
N ARG A 61 -6.14 8.09 10.34
CA ARG A 61 -5.05 8.97 9.90
C ARG A 61 -3.89 8.86 10.87
N VAL A 62 -2.72 8.45 10.39
CA VAL A 62 -1.51 8.26 11.19
C VAL A 62 -0.37 9.12 10.64
N PRO A 63 0.28 9.98 11.44
CA PRO A 63 1.42 10.77 10.97
C PRO A 63 2.59 9.86 10.60
N LYS A 64 3.35 10.22 9.56
CA LYS A 64 4.48 9.41 9.07
C LYS A 64 5.50 9.05 10.14
N GLU A 65 5.68 9.93 11.13
CA GLU A 65 6.65 9.76 12.23
C GLU A 65 6.29 8.62 13.17
N ARG A 66 5.03 8.18 13.16
CA ARG A 66 4.52 7.05 13.96
C ARG A 66 4.36 5.77 13.15
N VAL A 67 4.75 5.76 11.88
CA VAL A 67 4.66 4.58 11.03
C VAL A 67 6.03 3.94 10.93
N HIS A 68 6.13 2.68 11.34
CA HIS A 68 7.37 1.93 11.25
C HIS A 68 7.64 1.51 9.80
N TYR A 69 6.65 0.90 9.16
CA TYR A 69 6.74 0.52 7.75
C TYR A 69 5.36 0.30 7.14
N VAL A 70 5.34 0.36 5.81
CA VAL A 70 4.23 -0.09 4.97
C VAL A 70 4.79 -1.08 3.96
N GLU A 71 4.25 -2.29 3.96
CA GLU A 71 4.55 -3.36 3.01
C GLU A 71 3.35 -3.49 2.06
N ARG A 72 3.61 -3.63 0.75
CA ARG A 72 2.55 -3.81 -0.26
C ARG A 72 2.85 -5.04 -1.10
N SER A 73 1.83 -5.87 -1.30
CA SER A 73 1.80 -6.93 -2.30
C SER A 73 1.15 -6.38 -3.56
N VAL A 74 1.76 -6.62 -4.71
CA VAL A 74 1.20 -6.32 -6.04
C VAL A 74 1.18 -7.62 -6.83
N ASP A 75 0.14 -7.85 -7.62
CA ASP A 75 -0.06 -9.12 -8.33
C ASP A 75 1.03 -9.38 -9.39
N GLU A 76 1.61 -8.33 -9.96
CA GLU A 76 2.73 -8.40 -10.91
C GLU A 76 3.90 -7.52 -10.43
N ILE A 77 4.86 -8.13 -9.72
CA ILE A 77 6.06 -7.45 -9.17
C ILE A 77 7.24 -7.41 -10.15
N GLU A 78 7.16 -8.14 -11.26
CA GLU A 78 8.33 -8.50 -12.09
C GLU A 78 8.98 -7.26 -12.73
N GLU A 79 8.21 -6.32 -13.29
CA GLU A 79 8.81 -5.19 -14.04
C GLU A 79 9.32 -4.02 -13.16
N THR A 80 8.70 -3.80 -11.99
CA THR A 80 8.97 -2.60 -11.18
C THR A 80 10.19 -2.76 -10.26
N PHE A 81 10.43 -3.97 -9.72
CA PHE A 81 11.54 -4.21 -8.81
C PHE A 81 12.91 -4.30 -9.53
N GLU A 82 12.96 -4.90 -10.72
CA GLU A 82 14.18 -4.94 -11.54
C GLU A 82 14.63 -3.53 -11.89
N SER A 83 13.71 -2.68 -12.36
CA SER A 83 13.99 -1.28 -12.71
C SER A 83 14.49 -0.44 -11.53
N GLY A 84 13.99 -0.68 -10.31
CA GLY A 84 14.45 0.02 -9.10
C GLY A 84 15.84 -0.43 -8.63
N LEU A 85 16.10 -1.74 -8.66
CA LEU A 85 17.37 -2.33 -8.25
C LEU A 85 18.50 -2.01 -9.24
N GLU A 86 18.23 -2.06 -10.54
CA GLU A 86 19.18 -1.68 -11.60
C GLU A 86 19.61 -0.21 -11.46
N LYS A 87 18.66 0.69 -11.19
CA LYS A 87 18.95 2.12 -10.94
C LYS A 87 19.74 2.36 -9.66
N ALA A 88 19.48 1.58 -8.60
CA ALA A 88 20.24 1.68 -7.35
C ALA A 88 21.68 1.17 -7.50
N LYS A 89 21.89 0.08 -8.24
CA LYS A 89 23.24 -0.45 -8.55
C LYS A 89 24.04 0.52 -9.42
N GLY A 90 23.44 1.06 -10.47
CA GLY A 90 24.10 2.04 -11.33
C GLY A 90 24.59 3.28 -10.58
N LYS A 91 23.80 3.78 -9.62
CA LYS A 91 24.19 4.93 -8.78
C LYS A 91 25.32 4.60 -7.78
N LEU A 92 25.41 3.35 -7.33
CA LEU A 92 26.49 2.91 -6.44
C LEU A 92 27.81 2.71 -7.21
N GLU A 93 27.75 2.33 -8.48
CA GLU A 93 28.91 2.19 -9.36
C GLU A 93 29.45 3.56 -9.83
N GLU A 94 28.59 4.53 -10.10
CA GLU A 94 28.97 5.92 -10.45
C GLU A 94 29.74 6.63 -9.33
N LEU A 95 29.49 6.27 -8.06
CA LEU A 95 30.21 6.83 -6.91
C LEU A 95 31.56 6.15 -6.63
N ARG A 96 31.87 5.05 -7.35
CA ARG A 96 33.09 4.26 -7.15
C ARG A 96 34.18 4.55 -8.20
N ASP A 97 33.90 5.41 -9.18
CA ASP A 97 34.84 5.92 -10.19
C ASP A 97 35.36 7.32 -9.82
#